data_AF-A0A3N5VAJ1-F1
#
_entry.id   AF-A0A3N5VAJ1-F1
#
_cell.length_a   1.000
_cell.length_b   1.000
_cell.length_c   1.000
_cell.angle_alpha   90.00
_cell.angle_beta   90.00
_cell.angle_gamma   90.00
#
_symmetry.space_group_name_H-M   'P 1'
#
loop_
_entity.id
_entity.type
_entity.pdbx_description
1 polymer ?
#
loop_
_entity_poly.entity_id
_entity_poly.type
_entity_poly.pdbx_seq_one_letter_code
_entity_poly.pdbx_strand_id
1 'polypeptide(L)'
;LHRIVERLSVQAGLPKPRVYVMPQDTPNAFATGRNPEHAAVAVTEGILRLLKTEELEGVLAHELAHIKNRDILISSVAAVIAGAISHLAYMAQWGAMFGMGRSDDEEGGGGGNMITVILMAIMAPIAAMLIQMAISRSREFVADATGAKILHAGRPLANALLKLEGYNKQLPMQVNPATAQMYIVNPLSAQGLTRLFSTHPPIQERVDRLMALKVQDLM
;
A
#
# COMPACT_ATOMS: atom_id res chain seq x y z
N LEU A 1 -20.24 7.09 -12.30
CA LEU A 1 -18.97 6.34 -12.20
C LEU A 1 -18.18 6.29 -13.50
N HIS A 2 -18.60 5.57 -14.56
CA HIS A 2 -17.80 5.43 -15.79
C HIS A 2 -17.35 6.77 -16.43
N ARG A 3 -18.24 7.78 -16.45
CA ARG A 3 -17.91 9.13 -16.94
C ARG A 3 -16.80 9.82 -16.13
N ILE A 4 -16.79 9.62 -14.82
CA ILE A 4 -15.75 10.16 -13.93
C ILE A 4 -14.41 9.52 -14.25
N VAL A 5 -14.37 8.18 -14.27
CA VAL A 5 -13.14 7.42 -14.54
C VAL A 5 -12.56 7.78 -15.91
N GLU A 6 -13.42 7.92 -16.92
CA GLU A 6 -13.02 8.32 -18.27
C GLU A 6 -12.38 9.71 -18.31
N ARG A 7 -13.03 10.71 -17.71
CA ARG A 7 -12.49 12.07 -17.62
C ARG A 7 -11.15 12.10 -16.89
N LEU A 8 -11.06 11.45 -15.73
CA LEU A 8 -9.83 11.40 -14.94
C LEU A 8 -8.72 10.63 -15.67
N SER A 9 -9.05 9.58 -16.42
CA SER A 9 -8.07 8.82 -17.22
C SER A 9 -7.47 9.70 -18.32
N VAL A 10 -8.31 10.52 -18.99
CA VAL A 10 -7.84 11.49 -19.98
C VAL A 10 -6.90 12.52 -19.34
N GLN A 11 -7.29 13.10 -18.20
CA GLN A 11 -6.43 14.04 -17.45
C GLN A 11 -5.12 13.39 -16.98
N ALA A 12 -5.17 12.11 -16.63
CA ALA A 12 -3.99 11.35 -16.23
C ALA A 12 -3.09 10.93 -17.41
N GLY A 13 -3.57 11.01 -18.65
CA GLY A 13 -2.88 10.48 -19.84
C GLY A 13 -2.85 8.95 -19.87
N LEU A 14 -3.91 8.30 -19.39
CA LEU A 14 -4.03 6.84 -19.32
C LEU A 14 -5.15 6.33 -20.22
N PRO A 15 -5.04 5.10 -20.76
CA PRO A 15 -6.20 4.40 -21.29
C PRO A 15 -7.23 4.19 -20.17
N LYS A 16 -8.51 4.28 -20.51
CA LYS A 16 -9.60 4.08 -19.53
C LYS A 16 -9.54 2.64 -18.99
N PRO A 17 -9.32 2.43 -17.67
CA PRO A 17 -9.32 1.10 -17.10
C PRO A 17 -10.73 0.51 -17.10
N ARG A 18 -10.82 -0.82 -16.98
CA ARG A 18 -12.10 -1.48 -16.70
C ARG A 18 -12.62 -1.02 -15.35
N VAL A 19 -13.93 -0.79 -15.24
CA VAL A 19 -14.55 -0.30 -14.01
C VAL A 19 -15.52 -1.37 -13.50
N TYR A 20 -15.39 -1.71 -12.22
CA TYR A 20 -16.22 -2.69 -11.54
C TYR A 20 -16.91 -2.06 -10.32
N VAL A 21 -18.14 -2.51 -10.07
CA VAL A 21 -18.86 -2.21 -8.83
C VAL A 21 -19.06 -3.52 -8.07
N MET A 22 -18.61 -3.55 -6.82
CA MET A 22 -18.69 -4.71 -5.95
C MET A 22 -19.89 -4.55 -5.01
N PRO A 23 -20.78 -5.55 -4.91
CA PRO A 23 -21.95 -5.53 -4.03
C PRO A 23 -21.52 -5.78 -2.58
N GLN A 24 -20.77 -4.83 -2.01
CA GLN A 24 -20.30 -4.84 -0.63
C GLN A 24 -20.66 -3.52 0.04
N ASP A 25 -21.13 -3.61 1.29
CA ASP A 25 -21.51 -2.43 2.07
C ASP A 25 -20.33 -1.68 2.66
N THR A 26 -19.22 -2.39 2.85
CA THR A 26 -17.98 -1.81 3.36
C THR A 26 -17.39 -0.83 2.33
N PRO A 27 -17.25 0.46 2.65
CA PRO A 27 -16.72 1.47 1.73
C PRO A 27 -15.27 1.18 1.36
N ASN A 28 -15.02 0.92 0.09
CA ASN A 28 -13.68 0.72 -0.44
C ASN A 28 -13.61 1.00 -1.96
N ALA A 29 -12.42 1.33 -2.45
CA ALA A 29 -12.08 1.29 -3.86
C ALA A 29 -10.60 0.90 -4.01
N PHE A 30 -10.23 0.29 -5.12
CA PHE A 30 -8.84 -0.06 -5.39
C PHE A 30 -8.58 -0.20 -6.88
N ALA A 31 -7.33 0.06 -7.29
CA ALA A 31 -6.80 -0.26 -8.60
C ALA A 31 -6.01 -1.58 -8.61
N THR A 32 -6.07 -2.29 -9.73
CA THR A 32 -5.25 -3.48 -9.99
C THR A 32 -4.90 -3.60 -11.48
N GLY A 33 -3.91 -4.41 -11.82
CA GLY A 33 -3.49 -4.64 -13.20
C GLY A 33 -1.99 -4.86 -13.34
N ARG A 34 -1.57 -5.35 -14.51
CA ARG A 34 -0.15 -5.59 -14.82
C ARG A 34 0.55 -4.38 -15.43
N ASN A 35 -0.22 -3.53 -16.13
CA ASN A 35 0.22 -2.29 -16.76
C ASN A 35 -1.00 -1.38 -16.98
N PRO A 36 -0.81 -0.09 -17.34
CA PRO A 36 -1.91 0.84 -17.60
C PRO A 36 -2.92 0.33 -18.62
N GLU A 37 -2.47 -0.36 -19.67
CA GLU A 37 -3.30 -0.88 -20.75
C GLU A 37 -4.21 -2.05 -20.28
N HIS A 38 -3.81 -2.75 -19.22
CA HIS A 38 -4.52 -3.89 -18.64
C HIS A 38 -4.89 -3.63 -17.17
N ALA A 39 -5.29 -2.40 -16.86
CA ALA A 39 -5.71 -1.99 -15.52
C ALA A 39 -7.23 -2.10 -15.30
N ALA A 40 -7.61 -2.25 -14.04
CA ALA A 40 -8.98 -2.23 -13.57
C ALA A 40 -9.09 -1.40 -12.29
N VAL A 41 -10.22 -0.73 -12.12
CA VAL A 41 -10.60 -0.03 -10.89
C VAL A 41 -11.91 -0.64 -10.40
N ALA A 42 -11.94 -1.03 -9.14
CA ALA A 42 -13.14 -1.53 -8.47
C ALA A 42 -13.56 -0.57 -7.37
N VAL A 43 -14.87 -0.36 -7.22
CA VAL A 43 -15.46 0.40 -6.12
C VAL A 43 -16.55 -0.44 -5.46
N THR A 44 -16.78 -0.31 -4.17
CA THR A 44 -17.91 -0.96 -3.50
C THR A 44 -19.18 -0.12 -3.59
N GLU A 45 -20.35 -0.73 -3.45
CA GLU A 45 -21.59 0.05 -3.30
C GLU A 45 -21.58 0.92 -2.04
N GLY A 46 -20.92 0.44 -0.97
CA GLY A 46 -20.68 1.19 0.26
C GLY A 46 -20.03 2.54 0.04
N ILE A 47 -18.95 2.60 -0.77
CA ILE A 47 -18.24 3.85 -1.02
C ILE A 47 -19.08 4.81 -1.87
N LEU A 48 -19.87 4.27 -2.81
CA LEU A 48 -20.79 5.06 -3.65
C LEU A 48 -21.92 5.71 -2.85
N ARG A 49 -22.36 5.08 -1.75
CA ARG A 49 -23.36 5.65 -0.84
C ARG A 49 -22.76 6.60 0.18
N LEU A 50 -21.53 6.36 0.63
CA LEU A 50 -20.87 7.16 1.65
C LEU A 50 -20.34 8.50 1.12
N LEU A 51 -19.68 8.48 -0.05
CA LEU A 51 -18.95 9.62 -0.58
C LEU A 51 -19.81 10.48 -1.51
N LYS A 52 -19.60 11.79 -1.44
CA LYS A 52 -20.10 12.73 -2.45
C LYS A 52 -19.33 12.54 -3.75
N THR A 53 -19.89 12.99 -4.86
CA THR A 53 -19.27 12.88 -6.19
C THR A 53 -17.83 13.40 -6.22
N GLU A 54 -17.56 14.57 -5.66
CA GLU A 54 -16.20 15.17 -5.63
C GLU A 54 -15.22 14.32 -4.79
N GLU A 55 -15.67 13.78 -3.66
CA GLU A 55 -14.86 12.93 -2.79
C GLU A 55 -14.52 11.60 -3.48
N LEU A 56 -15.50 11.02 -4.17
CA LEU A 56 -15.30 9.84 -5.00
C LEU A 56 -14.33 10.12 -6.16
N GLU A 57 -14.39 11.31 -6.77
CA GLU A 57 -13.42 11.74 -7.77
C GLU A 57 -12.00 11.80 -7.20
N GLY A 58 -11.85 12.32 -5.98
CA GLY A 58 -10.58 12.31 -5.24
C GLY A 58 -10.01 10.90 -5.06
N VAL A 59 -10.84 9.97 -4.59
CA VAL A 59 -10.46 8.55 -4.42
C VAL A 59 -10.09 7.92 -5.76
N LEU A 60 -10.90 8.11 -6.81
CA LEU A 60 -10.62 7.53 -8.12
C LEU A 60 -9.37 8.13 -8.76
N ALA A 61 -9.09 9.42 -8.55
CA ALA A 61 -7.86 10.05 -9.02
C ALA A 61 -6.62 9.47 -8.33
N HIS A 62 -6.71 9.15 -7.04
CA HIS A 62 -5.68 8.44 -6.28
C HIS A 62 -5.46 7.01 -6.82
N GLU A 63 -6.52 6.24 -7.06
CA GLU A 63 -6.41 4.89 -7.64
C GLU A 63 -5.80 4.91 -9.06
N LEU A 64 -6.18 5.90 -9.88
CA LEU A 64 -5.56 6.11 -11.19
C LEU A 64 -4.09 6.54 -11.09
N ALA A 65 -3.70 7.27 -10.04
CA ALA A 65 -2.31 7.61 -9.79
C ALA A 65 -1.46 6.36 -9.52
N HIS A 66 -1.97 5.37 -8.78
CA HIS A 66 -1.27 4.09 -8.60
C HIS A 66 -1.01 3.37 -9.93
N ILE A 67 -1.98 3.39 -10.85
CA ILE A 67 -1.83 2.83 -12.19
C ILE A 67 -0.77 3.62 -12.97
N LYS A 68 -0.90 4.95 -13.00
CA LYS A 68 0.03 5.85 -13.71
C LYS A 68 1.47 5.64 -13.27
N ASN A 69 1.66 5.53 -11.96
CA ASN A 69 2.97 5.45 -11.35
C ASN A 69 3.51 4.01 -11.25
N ARG A 70 2.73 3.01 -11.68
CA ARG A 70 3.07 1.58 -11.63
C ARG A 70 3.33 1.06 -10.22
N ASP A 71 2.60 1.59 -9.24
CA ASP A 71 2.81 1.30 -7.81
C ASP A 71 2.56 -0.18 -7.50
N ILE A 72 1.59 -0.79 -8.17
CA ILE A 72 1.28 -2.22 -8.04
C ILE A 72 2.51 -3.06 -8.40
N LEU A 73 3.21 -2.73 -9.49
CA LEU A 73 4.42 -3.43 -9.92
C LEU A 73 5.57 -3.21 -8.93
N ILE A 74 5.80 -1.96 -8.52
CA ILE A 74 6.86 -1.59 -7.58
C ILE A 74 6.68 -2.34 -6.26
N SER A 75 5.48 -2.32 -5.69
CA SER A 75 5.14 -3.03 -4.46
C SER A 75 5.24 -4.55 -4.60
N SER A 76 4.85 -5.11 -5.75
CA SER A 76 4.98 -6.55 -6.01
C SER A 76 6.44 -6.98 -6.07
N VAL A 77 7.29 -6.23 -6.78
CA VAL A 77 8.73 -6.51 -6.87
C VAL A 77 9.40 -6.37 -5.52
N ALA A 78 9.08 -5.31 -4.76
CA ALA A 78 9.59 -5.11 -3.41
C ALA A 78 9.19 -6.27 -2.48
N ALA A 79 7.95 -6.75 -2.56
CA ALA A 79 7.46 -7.88 -1.78
C ALA A 79 8.20 -9.19 -2.13
N VAL A 80 8.45 -9.45 -3.41
CA VAL A 80 9.23 -10.63 -3.84
C VAL A 80 10.65 -10.59 -3.31
N ILE A 81 11.33 -9.44 -3.38
CA ILE A 81 12.69 -9.28 -2.86
C ILE A 81 12.72 -9.46 -1.34
N ALA A 82 11.79 -8.82 -0.61
CA ALA A 82 11.68 -8.98 0.83
C ALA A 82 11.40 -10.44 1.24
N GLY A 83 10.54 -11.13 0.49
CA GLY A 83 10.26 -12.55 0.66
C GLY A 83 11.48 -13.43 0.41
N ALA A 84 12.25 -13.16 -0.65
CA ALA A 84 13.48 -13.89 -0.96
C ALA A 84 14.54 -13.71 0.14
N ILE A 85 14.76 -12.49 0.62
CA ILE A 85 15.67 -12.19 1.74
C ILE A 85 15.22 -12.94 2.99
N SER A 86 13.93 -12.90 3.31
CA SER A 86 13.37 -13.59 4.48
C SER A 86 13.55 -15.10 4.37
N HIS A 87 13.38 -15.67 3.18
CA HIS A 87 13.57 -17.10 2.94
C HIS A 87 15.04 -17.51 3.07
N LEU A 88 15.98 -16.72 2.53
CA LEU A 88 17.41 -16.97 2.68
C LEU A 88 17.85 -16.89 4.15
N ALA A 89 17.35 -15.90 4.90
CA ALA A 89 17.59 -15.79 6.33
C ALA A 89 17.07 -17.02 7.09
N TYR A 90 15.86 -17.48 6.75
CA TYR A 90 15.28 -18.70 7.32
C TYR A 90 16.07 -19.97 6.99
N MET A 91 16.54 -20.12 5.74
CA MET A 91 17.40 -21.24 5.35
C MET A 91 18.73 -21.21 6.12
N ALA A 92 19.33 -20.03 6.32
CA ALA A 92 20.55 -19.88 7.11
C ALA A 92 20.32 -20.24 8.59
N GLN A 93 19.17 -19.87 9.18
CA GLN A 93 18.77 -20.28 10.53
C GLN A 93 18.69 -21.80 10.66
N TRP A 94 17.97 -22.44 9.73
CA TRP A 94 17.81 -23.90 9.74
C TRP A 94 19.15 -24.61 9.53
N GLY A 95 19.97 -24.15 8.58
CA GLY A 95 21.32 -24.70 8.37
C GLY A 95 22.21 -24.60 9.61
N ALA A 96 22.15 -23.48 10.34
CA ALA A 96 22.90 -23.29 11.58
C ALA A 96 22.37 -24.15 12.75
N MET A 97 21.04 -24.31 12.87
CA MET A 97 20.40 -25.11 13.92
C MET A 97 20.57 -26.63 13.73
N PHE A 98 20.49 -27.11 12.49
CA PHE A 98 20.56 -28.55 12.17
C PHE A 98 21.97 -29.05 11.82
N GLY A 99 22.99 -28.22 12.05
CA GLY A 99 24.37 -28.69 12.11
C GLY A 99 25.13 -28.70 10.78
N MET A 100 24.82 -27.82 9.83
CA MET A 100 25.66 -27.57 8.64
C MET A 100 27.03 -26.91 8.98
N GLY A 101 27.41 -26.87 10.27
CA GLY A 101 28.66 -26.33 10.78
C GLY A 101 29.38 -27.24 11.78
N ARG A 102 29.00 -28.53 11.85
CA ARG A 102 29.78 -29.56 12.56
C ARG A 102 30.71 -30.27 11.58
N SER A 103 31.66 -29.52 11.02
CA SER A 103 32.87 -30.08 10.43
C SER A 103 33.98 -29.90 11.46
N ASP A 104 34.47 -31.03 11.95
CA ASP A 104 35.31 -31.23 13.13
C ASP A 104 36.79 -30.93 12.87
N ASP A 105 37.11 -29.93 12.04
CA ASP A 105 38.48 -29.65 11.66
C ASP A 105 38.98 -28.30 12.19
N GLU A 106 40.04 -28.43 12.97
CA GLU A 106 40.92 -27.43 13.54
C GLU A 106 41.37 -26.38 12.50
N GLU A 107 41.81 -25.23 13.02
CA GLU A 107 42.52 -24.17 12.31
C GLU A 107 41.69 -23.19 11.46
N GLY A 108 41.33 -22.08 12.10
CA GLY A 108 41.57 -20.77 11.49
C GLY A 108 40.56 -20.28 10.45
N GLY A 109 39.48 -19.67 10.94
CA GLY A 109 38.81 -18.57 10.23
C GLY A 109 37.76 -18.99 9.19
N GLY A 110 36.50 -19.10 9.62
CA GLY A 110 35.40 -19.25 8.65
C GLY A 110 34.01 -19.42 9.27
N GLY A 111 33.91 -19.86 10.52
CA GLY A 111 32.65 -19.91 11.24
C GLY A 111 32.28 -18.54 11.80
N GLY A 112 31.40 -17.80 11.12
CA GLY A 112 30.74 -16.64 11.73
C GLY A 112 30.15 -17.08 13.08
N ASN A 113 30.53 -16.39 14.16
CA ASN A 113 30.09 -16.69 15.52
C ASN A 113 28.58 -17.01 15.52
N MET A 114 28.15 -18.13 16.10
CA MET A 114 26.74 -18.57 16.11
C MET A 114 25.80 -17.42 16.52
N ILE A 115 26.28 -16.55 17.41
CA ILE A 115 25.62 -15.31 17.82
C ILE A 115 25.36 -14.37 16.64
N THR A 116 26.34 -14.15 15.76
CA THR A 116 26.22 -13.30 14.56
C THR A 116 25.21 -13.87 13.56
N VAL A 117 25.18 -15.20 13.38
CA VAL A 117 24.21 -15.86 12.49
C VAL A 117 22.78 -15.70 12.99
N ILE A 118 22.55 -15.95 14.29
CA ILE A 118 21.24 -15.76 14.92
C ILE A 118 20.80 -14.29 14.87
N LEU A 119 21.73 -13.36 15.11
CA LEU A 119 21.44 -11.93 15.06
C LEU A 119 21.04 -11.47 13.65
N MET A 120 21.80 -11.84 12.62
CA MET A 120 21.47 -11.52 11.23
C MET A 120 20.15 -12.14 10.79
N ALA A 121 19.88 -13.35 11.24
CA ALA A 121 18.66 -14.05 10.91
C ALA A 121 17.38 -13.40 11.46
N ILE A 122 17.46 -12.71 12.60
CA ILE A 122 16.33 -11.93 13.14
C ILE A 122 16.30 -10.53 12.52
N MET A 123 17.47 -9.90 12.38
CA MET A 123 17.57 -8.50 11.93
C MET A 123 17.27 -8.34 10.45
N ALA A 124 17.66 -9.28 9.58
CA ALA A 124 17.47 -9.16 8.14
C ALA A 124 15.99 -9.17 7.71
N PRO A 125 15.11 -10.08 8.20
CA PRO A 125 13.67 -10.00 7.92
C PRO A 125 13.02 -8.72 8.44
N ILE A 126 13.41 -8.25 9.63
CA ILE A 126 12.90 -6.99 10.20
C ILE A 126 13.31 -5.81 9.32
N ALA A 127 14.58 -5.74 8.90
CA ALA A 127 15.07 -4.69 8.01
C ALA A 127 14.35 -4.72 6.65
N ALA A 128 14.18 -5.89 6.04
CA ALA A 128 13.46 -6.06 4.78
C ALA A 128 12.00 -5.59 4.90
N MET A 129 11.33 -5.96 5.99
CA MET A 129 9.96 -5.53 6.30
C MET A 129 9.87 -4.00 6.48
N LEU A 130 10.79 -3.39 7.23
CA LEU A 130 10.83 -1.94 7.42
C LEU A 130 11.03 -1.19 6.10
N ILE A 131 11.93 -1.67 5.23
CA ILE A 131 12.16 -1.12 3.90
C ILE A 131 10.89 -1.24 3.05
N GLN A 132 10.27 -2.42 3.01
CA GLN A 132 9.03 -2.65 2.26
C GLN A 132 7.90 -1.71 2.71
N MET A 133 7.72 -1.55 4.02
CA MET A 133 6.73 -0.62 4.57
C MET A 133 7.04 0.83 4.24
N ALA A 134 8.32 1.23 4.28
CA ALA A 134 8.73 2.58 3.90
C ALA A 134 8.45 2.87 2.41
N ILE A 135 8.71 1.89 1.53
CA ILE A 135 8.38 1.99 0.10
C ILE A 135 6.87 2.16 -0.08
N SER A 136 6.05 1.29 0.54
CA SER A 136 4.58 1.36 0.47
C SER A 136 4.06 2.73 0.89
N ARG A 137 4.47 3.23 2.05
CA ARG A 137 4.05 4.56 2.55
C ARG A 137 4.51 5.70 1.64
N SER A 138 5.72 5.61 1.09
CA SER A 138 6.21 6.61 0.14
C SER A 138 5.35 6.66 -1.12
N ARG A 139 4.92 5.49 -1.64
CA ARG A 139 4.04 5.42 -2.82
C ARG A 139 2.68 6.06 -2.57
N GLU A 140 2.10 5.87 -1.39
CA GLU A 140 0.82 6.51 -1.02
C GLU A 140 0.89 8.05 -1.09
N PHE A 141 1.95 8.67 -0.56
CA PHE A 141 2.11 10.11 -0.64
C PHE A 141 2.31 10.61 -2.09
N VAL A 142 3.03 9.84 -2.91
CA VAL A 142 3.22 10.15 -4.33
C VAL A 142 1.89 10.01 -5.08
N ALA A 143 1.10 9.00 -4.76
CA ALA A 143 -0.23 8.79 -5.32
C ALA A 143 -1.20 9.91 -4.91
N ASP A 144 -1.16 10.37 -3.65
CA ASP A 144 -1.94 11.53 -3.18
C ASP A 144 -1.62 12.79 -3.98
N ALA A 145 -0.35 13.13 -4.12
CA ALA A 145 0.08 14.30 -4.87
C ALA A 145 -0.27 14.17 -6.36
N THR A 146 -0.09 13.00 -6.95
CA THR A 146 -0.43 12.74 -8.35
C THR A 146 -1.93 12.77 -8.60
N GLY A 147 -2.74 12.19 -7.70
CA GLY A 147 -4.19 12.23 -7.76
C GLY A 147 -4.73 13.65 -7.62
N ALA A 148 -4.15 14.44 -6.71
CA ALA A 148 -4.47 15.86 -6.57
C ALA A 148 -4.13 16.64 -7.84
N LYS A 149 -3.01 16.35 -8.52
CA LYS A 149 -2.67 16.93 -9.83
C LYS A 149 -3.66 16.55 -10.93
N ILE A 150 -4.06 15.28 -11.00
CA ILE A 150 -5.06 14.80 -11.97
C ILE A 150 -6.40 15.54 -11.79
N LEU A 151 -6.80 15.75 -10.53
CA LEU A 151 -8.05 16.42 -10.18
C LEU A 151 -7.94 17.95 -10.14
N HIS A 152 -6.73 18.49 -10.19
CA HIS A 152 -6.40 19.89 -9.87
C HIS A 152 -6.94 20.36 -8.51
N ALA A 153 -7.04 19.45 -7.54
CA ALA A 153 -7.50 19.74 -6.18
C ALA A 153 -7.10 18.62 -5.20
N GLY A 154 -6.52 18.97 -4.05
CA GLY A 154 -6.23 18.00 -2.96
C GLY A 154 -7.38 17.78 -1.98
N ARG A 155 -8.22 18.80 -1.76
CA ARG A 155 -9.31 18.80 -0.77
C ARG A 155 -10.33 17.67 -0.93
N PRO A 156 -10.76 17.27 -2.16
CA PRO A 156 -11.74 16.21 -2.30
C PRO A 156 -11.26 14.85 -1.76
N LEU A 157 -9.99 14.50 -2.02
CA LEU A 157 -9.39 13.28 -1.46
C LEU A 157 -9.23 13.38 0.06
N ALA A 158 -8.79 14.53 0.59
CA ALA A 158 -8.65 14.74 2.03
C ALA A 158 -10.00 14.53 2.78
N ASN A 159 -11.09 15.10 2.26
CA ASN A 159 -12.42 14.91 2.81
C ASN A 159 -12.89 13.45 2.74
N ALA A 160 -12.60 12.76 1.63
CA ALA A 160 -12.91 11.34 1.49
C ALA A 160 -12.19 10.49 2.54
N LEU A 161 -10.89 10.72 2.75
CA LEU A 161 -10.09 10.00 3.75
C LEU A 161 -10.65 10.17 5.17
N LEU A 162 -11.03 11.40 5.56
CA LEU A 162 -11.64 11.67 6.86
C LEU A 162 -12.98 10.94 7.05
N LYS A 163 -13.81 10.87 6.01
CA LYS A 163 -15.08 10.12 6.06
C LYS A 163 -14.87 8.62 6.17
N LEU A 164 -13.94 8.07 5.39
CA LEU A 164 -13.60 6.65 5.44
C LEU A 164 -13.01 6.27 6.81
N GLU A 165 -12.15 7.12 7.39
CA GLU A 165 -11.64 6.94 8.75
C GLU A 165 -12.77 6.97 9.78
N GLY A 166 -13.69 7.94 9.67
CA GLY A 166 -14.86 8.05 10.54
C GLY A 166 -15.76 6.81 10.47
N TYR A 167 -15.99 6.27 9.27
CA TYR A 167 -16.76 5.05 9.08
C TYR A 167 -16.09 3.82 9.71
N ASN A 168 -14.78 3.63 9.47
CA ASN A 168 -14.02 2.50 10.00
C ASN A 168 -13.96 2.50 11.55
N LYS A 169 -13.96 3.67 12.18
CA LYS A 169 -14.03 3.80 13.64
C LYS A 169 -15.38 3.37 14.23
N GLN A 170 -16.47 3.49 13.46
CA GLN A 170 -17.83 3.17 13.92
C GLN A 170 -18.18 1.69 13.72
N LEU A 171 -17.68 1.08 12.64
CA LEU A 171 -17.92 -0.31 12.29
C LEU A 171 -16.57 -0.98 11.98
N PRO A 172 -15.92 -1.62 12.99
CA PRO A 172 -14.69 -2.36 12.76
C PRO A 172 -14.92 -3.42 11.68
N MET A 173 -14.25 -3.25 10.55
CA MET A 173 -14.48 -4.09 9.38
C MET A 173 -13.92 -5.50 9.65
N GLN A 174 -14.77 -6.53 9.55
CA GLN A 174 -14.29 -7.91 9.54
C GLN A 174 -13.80 -8.26 8.14
N VAL A 175 -12.50 -8.03 7.90
CA VAL A 175 -11.87 -8.25 6.60
C VAL A 175 -10.86 -9.38 6.71
N ASN A 176 -10.76 -10.21 5.67
CA ASN A 176 -9.69 -11.19 5.56
C ASN A 176 -8.32 -10.46 5.56
N PRO A 177 -7.37 -10.81 6.44
CA PRO A 177 -6.04 -10.20 6.47
C PRO A 177 -5.32 -10.19 5.12
N ALA A 178 -5.53 -11.21 4.28
CA ALA A 178 -4.92 -11.31 2.95
C ALA A 178 -5.40 -10.22 1.97
N THR A 179 -6.59 -9.67 2.18
CA THR A 179 -7.16 -8.60 1.35
C THR A 179 -7.07 -7.22 1.99
N ALA A 180 -6.60 -7.12 3.23
CA ALA A 180 -6.56 -5.85 3.99
C ALA A 180 -5.71 -4.76 3.30
N GLN A 181 -4.67 -5.17 2.56
CA GLN A 181 -3.81 -4.29 1.75
C GLN A 181 -4.50 -3.65 0.53
N MET A 182 -5.69 -4.13 0.16
CA MET A 182 -6.50 -3.55 -0.93
C MET A 182 -7.57 -2.58 -0.41
N TYR A 183 -7.55 -2.24 0.89
CA TYR A 183 -8.49 -1.29 1.48
C TYR A 183 -7.86 0.07 1.64
N ILE A 184 -8.56 1.13 1.21
CA ILE A 184 -8.10 2.53 1.31
C ILE A 184 -7.78 2.92 2.76
N VAL A 185 -8.56 2.40 3.70
CA VAL A 185 -8.37 2.62 5.13
C VAL A 185 -8.12 1.28 5.79
N ASN A 186 -7.09 1.23 6.64
CA ASN A 186 -6.71 0.01 7.35
C ASN A 186 -7.87 -0.53 8.21
N PRO A 187 -8.47 -1.68 7.84
CA PRO A 187 -9.61 -2.23 8.57
C PRO A 187 -9.26 -2.79 9.95
N LEU A 188 -7.98 -2.96 10.25
CA LEU A 188 -7.45 -3.55 11.49
C LEU A 188 -6.88 -2.49 12.45
N SER A 189 -7.17 -1.19 12.23
CA SER A 189 -6.55 -0.09 12.96
C SER A 189 -6.96 0.05 14.44
N ALA A 190 -7.82 -0.84 14.95
CA ALA A 190 -8.33 -0.80 16.32
C ALA A 190 -7.34 -1.31 17.39
N GLN A 191 -6.17 -1.86 17.02
CA GLN A 191 -5.18 -2.39 17.97
C GLN A 191 -3.81 -1.72 17.79
N GLY A 192 -3.34 -0.99 18.80
CA GLY A 192 -2.18 -0.07 18.71
C GLY A 192 -0.90 -0.61 18.05
N LEU A 193 -0.58 -1.90 18.19
CA LEU A 193 0.58 -2.54 17.55
C LEU A 193 0.43 -2.71 16.02
N THR A 194 -0.79 -2.76 15.48
CA THR A 194 -1.04 -2.87 14.03
C THR A 194 -0.75 -1.58 13.27
N ARG A 195 -0.59 -0.44 13.96
CA ARG A 195 -0.18 0.84 13.36
C ARG A 195 1.24 0.82 12.81
N LEU A 196 2.14 0.05 13.45
CA LEU A 196 3.52 -0.12 12.99
C LEU A 196 3.63 -1.03 11.77
N PHE A 197 2.65 -1.93 11.58
CA PHE A 197 2.51 -2.84 10.43
C PHE A 197 1.49 -2.34 9.40
N SER A 198 1.03 -1.09 9.53
CA SER A 198 0.09 -0.48 8.59
C SER A 198 0.85 -0.13 7.31
N THR A 199 0.44 -0.72 6.19
CA THR A 199 0.99 -0.46 4.85
C THR A 199 0.67 0.95 4.35
N HIS A 200 -0.34 1.60 4.95
CA HIS A 200 -0.74 2.98 4.70
C HIS A 200 -0.20 3.93 5.78
N PRO A 201 0.25 5.14 5.39
CA PRO A 201 0.66 6.17 6.33
C PRO A 201 -0.55 6.71 7.11
N PRO A 202 -0.33 7.40 8.24
CA PRO A 202 -1.40 8.01 9.03
C PRO A 202 -2.29 8.92 8.17
N ILE A 203 -3.61 8.76 8.28
CA ILE A 203 -4.58 9.54 7.49
C ILE A 203 -4.41 11.04 7.71
N GLN A 204 -4.20 11.47 8.96
CA GLN A 204 -4.01 12.88 9.26
C GLN A 204 -2.82 13.49 8.50
N GLU A 205 -1.72 12.76 8.40
CA GLU A 205 -0.54 13.22 7.67
C GLU A 205 -0.82 13.37 6.17
N ARG A 206 -1.57 12.43 5.58
CA ARG A 206 -2.02 12.54 4.18
C ARG A 206 -2.91 13.75 3.98
N VAL A 207 -3.88 13.96 4.88
CA VAL A 207 -4.81 15.10 4.87
C VAL A 207 -4.05 16.42 4.95
N ASP A 208 -3.10 16.55 5.88
CA ASP A 208 -2.33 17.78 6.07
C ASP A 208 -1.52 18.12 4.81
N ARG A 209 -0.87 17.12 4.18
CA ARG A 209 -0.13 17.30 2.93
C ARG A 209 -1.04 17.70 1.77
N LEU A 210 -2.20 17.05 1.61
CA LEU A 210 -3.17 17.37 0.57
C LEU A 210 -3.74 18.79 0.72
N MET A 211 -3.96 19.23 1.96
CA MET A 211 -4.46 20.57 2.27
C MET A 211 -3.38 21.65 2.13
N ALA A 212 -2.09 21.28 2.22
CA ALA A 212 -0.97 22.17 2.02
C ALA A 212 -0.61 22.42 0.55
N LEU A 213 -1.17 21.65 -0.39
CA LEU A 213 -0.92 21.82 -1.83
C LEU A 213 -1.39 23.19 -2.32
N LYS A 214 -0.49 23.93 -2.97
CA LYS A 214 -0.78 25.21 -3.60
C LYS A 214 -1.17 24.99 -5.06
N VAL A 215 -1.76 26.02 -5.67
CA VAL A 215 -2.15 25.98 -7.10
C VAL A 215 -0.96 25.64 -8.00
N GLN A 216 0.24 26.13 -7.68
CA GLN A 216 1.48 25.83 -8.42
C GLN A 216 1.87 24.35 -8.36
N ASP A 217 1.51 23.64 -7.29
CA ASP A 217 1.79 22.22 -7.13
C ASP A 217 0.81 21.34 -7.93
N LEU A 218 -0.24 21.94 -8.49
CA LEU A 218 -1.36 21.28 -9.18
C LEU A 218 -1.38 21.56 -10.70
N MET A 219 -0.47 22.40 -11.20
CA MET A 219 -0.22 22.66 -12.62
C MET A 219 0.89 21.74 -13.14
#